data_AF-C4GAV2-F1
#
_entry.id   AF-C4GAV2-F1
#
_cell.length_a   1.000
_cell.length_b   1.000
_cell.length_c   1.000
_cell.angle_alpha   90.00
_cell.angle_beta   90.00
_cell.angle_gamma   90.00
#
_symmetry.space_group_name_H-M   'P 1'
#
loop_
_entity.id
_entity.type
_entity.pdbx_description
1 polymer ?
#
loop_
_entity_poly.entity_id
_entity_poly.type
_entity_poly.pdbx_seq_one_letter_code
_entity_poly.pdbx_strand_id
1 'polypeptide(L)'
;MGLFNADMIPGKAAGSKSDKYVVLQVILTEKLIGTGSGISSLSNLQKVINDQAAKGYRLHTITTASSGSKGFLGGDKIQATMVFERLD
;
A
#
# COMPACT_ATOMS: atom_id res chain seq x y z
N MET A 1 -27.88 -1.01 6.13
CA MET A 1 -26.98 0.07 5.68
C MET A 1 -25.61 -0.22 6.29
N GLY A 2 -24.82 -1.07 5.62
CA GLY A 2 -23.53 -1.55 6.13
C GLY A 2 -22.41 -0.58 5.78
N LEU A 3 -21.70 -0.09 6.79
CA LEU A 3 -20.49 0.69 6.64
C LEU A 3 -19.39 -0.24 6.11
N PHE A 4 -19.11 -0.15 4.81
CA PHE A 4 -17.95 -0.79 4.22
C PHE A 4 -16.68 -0.05 4.66
N ASN A 5 -16.01 -0.58 5.69
CA ASN A 5 -14.59 -0.29 5.91
C ASN A 5 -13.79 -1.08 4.86
N ALA A 6 -13.59 -0.46 3.70
CA ALA A 6 -12.59 -0.90 2.73
C ALA A 6 -11.21 -0.50 3.26
N ASP A 7 -10.79 -1.17 4.34
CA ASP A 7 -9.41 -1.13 4.79
C ASP A 7 -8.55 -1.74 3.67
N MET A 8 -7.72 -0.88 3.10
CA MET A 8 -6.61 -1.13 2.20
C MET A 8 -6.28 -2.62 2.01
N ILE A 9 -6.62 -3.18 0.85
CA ILE A 9 -6.29 -4.56 0.50
C ILE A 9 -4.90 -4.56 -0.17
N PRO A 10 -3.82 -5.01 0.50
CA PRO A 10 -2.54 -5.17 -0.16
C PRO A 10 -2.63 -6.31 -1.19
N GLY A 11 -2.47 -5.98 -2.46
CA GLY A 11 -2.36 -6.96 -3.53
C GLY A 11 -0.92 -7.47 -3.62
N LYS A 12 -0.71 -8.79 -3.57
CA LYS A 12 0.59 -9.41 -3.81
C LYS A 12 0.58 -10.07 -5.20
N ALA A 13 1.63 -9.86 -5.99
CA ALA A 13 1.80 -10.58 -7.25
C ALA A 13 1.92 -12.09 -7.01
N ALA A 14 1.41 -12.90 -7.93
CA ALA A 14 1.65 -14.34 -7.93
C ALA A 14 3.16 -14.59 -8.10
N GLY A 15 3.77 -15.30 -7.15
CA GLY A 15 5.22 -15.52 -7.13
C GLY A 15 5.60 -16.76 -6.33
N SER A 16 6.72 -17.37 -6.68
CA SER A 16 7.27 -18.56 -6.03
C SER A 16 8.14 -18.18 -4.83
N LYS A 17 8.37 -19.11 -3.88
CA LYS A 17 9.28 -18.86 -2.74
C LYS A 17 10.72 -18.60 -3.19
N SER A 18 11.09 -18.95 -4.41
CA SER A 18 12.41 -18.75 -5.02
C SER A 18 12.58 -17.40 -5.74
N ASP A 19 11.55 -16.58 -5.82
CA ASP A 19 11.65 -15.32 -6.56
C ASP A 19 12.60 -14.35 -5.84
N LYS A 20 13.55 -13.78 -6.60
CA LYS A 20 14.49 -12.78 -6.08
C LYS A 20 13.79 -11.45 -5.72
N TYR A 21 12.68 -11.16 -6.39
CA TYR A 21 11.89 -9.96 -6.18
C TYR A 21 10.44 -10.29 -5.86
N VAL A 22 9.84 -9.55 -4.93
CA VAL A 22 8.42 -9.61 -4.58
C VAL A 22 7.79 -8.24 -4.76
N VAL A 23 6.63 -8.20 -5.40
CA VAL A 23 5.89 -6.95 -5.65
C VAL A 23 4.64 -6.88 -4.77
N LEU A 24 4.47 -5.76 -4.08
CA LEU A 24 3.32 -5.47 -3.23
C LEU A 24 2.69 -4.14 -3.65
N GLN A 25 1.38 -4.15 -3.84
CA GLN A 25 0.59 -2.97 -4.10
C GLN A 25 -0.22 -2.59 -2.87
N VAL A 26 -0.24 -1.29 -2.57
CA VAL A 26 -0.96 -0.70 -1.45
C VAL A 26 -1.76 0.51 -1.95
N ILE A 27 -3.02 0.64 -1.52
CA ILE A 27 -3.88 1.79 -1.89
C ILE A 27 -4.04 2.71 -0.68
N LEU A 28 -3.47 3.90 -0.76
CA LEU A 28 -3.63 4.97 0.21
C LEU A 28 -4.83 5.82 -0.23
N THR A 29 -5.84 5.95 0.63
CA THR A 29 -7.04 6.77 0.35
C THR A 29 -7.09 7.94 1.32
N GLU A 30 -7.13 9.16 0.81
CA GLU A 30 -7.44 10.33 1.61
C GLU A 30 -8.96 10.37 1.85
N LYS A 31 -9.43 9.70 2.91
CA LYS A 31 -10.81 9.93 3.35
C LYS A 31 -10.89 11.33 3.96
N LEU A 32 -11.38 12.32 3.20
CA LEU A 32 -11.84 13.57 3.81
C LEU A 32 -13.14 13.28 4.58
N ILE A 33 -13.24 13.93 5.75
CA ILE A 33 -14.32 13.91 6.75
C ILE A 33 -14.17 12.82 7.85
N GLY A 34 -13.53 13.23 8.96
CA GLY A 34 -13.50 12.50 10.24
C GLY A 34 -12.11 12.24 10.84
N THR A 35 -11.39 13.30 11.26
CA THR A 35 -10.32 13.31 12.28
C THR A 35 -9.27 12.18 12.36
N GLY A 36 -8.76 11.59 11.26
CA GLY A 36 -7.64 10.62 11.41
C GLY A 36 -7.04 9.92 10.18
N SER A 37 -7.37 10.32 8.95
CA SER A 37 -7.16 9.51 7.74
C SER A 37 -5.77 9.60 7.07
N GLY A 38 -4.91 10.55 7.42
CA GLY A 38 -3.56 10.67 6.85
C GLY A 38 -2.50 9.81 7.56
N ILE A 39 -2.66 9.56 8.87
CA ILE A 39 -1.70 8.81 9.68
C ILE A 39 -1.87 7.30 9.46
N SER A 40 -3.09 6.84 9.15
CA SER A 40 -3.38 5.42 8.94
C SER A 40 -2.74 4.86 7.65
N SER A 41 -2.68 5.65 6.58
CA SER A 41 -2.09 5.24 5.31
C SER A 41 -0.55 5.09 5.41
N LEU A 42 0.12 6.04 6.07
CA LEU A 42 1.55 5.97 6.36
C LEU A 42 1.88 4.86 7.36
N SER A 43 1.06 4.68 8.40
CA SER A 43 1.24 3.60 9.38
C SER A 43 1.16 2.22 8.71
N ASN A 44 0.23 2.05 7.77
CA ASN A 44 0.12 0.79 7.05
C ASN A 44 1.25 0.57 6.05
N LEU A 45 1.71 1.63 5.35
CA LEU A 45 2.87 1.55 4.47
C LEU A 45 4.12 1.13 5.26
N GLN A 46 4.36 1.77 6.41
CA GLN A 46 5.43 1.41 7.33
C GLN A 46 5.31 -0.04 7.80
N LYS A 47 4.09 -0.49 8.13
CA LYS A 47 3.85 -1.89 8.52
C LYS A 47 4.24 -2.86 7.40
N VAL A 48 3.82 -2.63 6.16
CA VAL A 48 4.14 -3.51 5.02
C VAL A 48 5.65 -3.57 4.77
N ILE A 49 6.33 -2.43 4.82
CA ILE A 49 7.79 -2.35 4.65
C ILE A 49 8.49 -3.15 5.75
N ASN A 50 8.13 -2.94 7.01
CA ASN A 50 8.71 -3.65 8.15
C ASN A 50 8.42 -5.16 8.10
N ASP A 51 7.22 -5.57 7.68
CA ASP A 51 6.85 -6.99 7.53
C ASP A 51 7.71 -7.69 6.45
N GLN A 52 8.13 -6.99 5.39
CA GLN A 52 9.06 -7.55 4.39
C GLN A 52 10.51 -7.53 4.88
N ALA A 53 10.92 -6.47 5.59
CA ALA A 53 12.25 -6.39 6.21
C ALA A 53 12.47 -7.54 7.19
N ALA A 54 11.49 -7.83 8.05
CA ALA A 54 11.53 -8.96 8.98
C ALA A 54 11.63 -10.34 8.30
N LYS A 55 11.22 -10.44 7.02
CA LYS A 55 11.33 -11.65 6.20
C LYS A 55 12.65 -11.75 5.43
N GLY A 56 13.57 -10.81 5.64
CA GLY A 56 14.86 -10.78 4.94
C GLY A 56 14.80 -10.17 3.55
N TYR A 57 13.84 -9.28 3.29
CA TYR A 57 13.80 -8.51 2.05
C TYR A 57 14.17 -7.04 2.28
N ARG A 58 14.82 -6.42 1.30
CA ARG A 58 15.10 -4.99 1.26
C ARG A 58 14.18 -4.31 0.26
N LEU A 59 13.61 -3.16 0.63
CA LEU A 59 12.91 -2.31 -0.32
C LEU A 59 13.89 -1.84 -1.41
N HIS A 60 13.65 -2.24 -2.64
CA HIS A 60 14.48 -1.90 -3.80
C HIS A 60 13.94 -0.63 -4.47
N THR A 61 12.65 -0.62 -4.79
CA THR A 61 11.98 0.52 -5.43
C THR A 61 10.57 0.69 -4.89
N ILE A 62 10.12 1.93 -4.81
CA ILE A 62 8.72 2.30 -4.62
C ILE A 62 8.31 3.26 -5.74
N THR A 63 7.14 3.02 -6.34
CA THR A 63 6.49 3.95 -7.26
C THR A 63 5.11 4.28 -6.75
N THR A 64 4.71 5.53 -6.90
CA THR A 64 3.37 6.00 -6.52
C THR A 64 2.66 6.55 -7.75
N ALA A 65 1.42 6.15 -7.94
CA ALA A 65 0.51 6.71 -8.95
C ALA A 65 -0.69 7.31 -8.24
N SER A 66 -0.97 8.60 -8.46
CA SER A 66 -2.20 9.23 -8.01
C SER A 66 -3.26 9.12 -9.12
N SER A 67 -4.48 8.75 -8.76
CA SER A 67 -5.64 8.90 -9.63
C SER A 67 -6.45 10.07 -9.10
N GLY A 68 -6.40 11.20 -9.81
CA GLY A 68 -7.15 12.40 -9.46
C GLY A 68 -8.66 12.14 -9.45
N SER A 69 -9.34 12.67 -8.45
CA SER A 69 -10.78 12.44 -8.25
C SER A 69 -11.65 12.95 -9.41
N LYS A 70 -12.54 12.10 -9.92
CA LYS A 70 -13.73 12.57 -10.66
C LYS A 70 -14.81 12.96 -9.64
N GLY A 71 -14.76 14.19 -9.12
CA GLY A 71 -15.93 14.90 -8.59
C GLY A 71 -16.07 15.02 -7.06
N PHE A 72 -16.58 16.21 -6.69
CA PHE A 72 -17.06 16.85 -5.44
C PHE A 72 -17.14 16.10 -4.08
N LEU A 73 -16.98 14.78 -3.96
CA LEU A 73 -17.14 14.05 -2.68
C LEU A 73 -16.18 12.86 -2.45
N GLY A 74 -15.18 12.60 -3.29
CA GLY A 74 -14.27 11.46 -3.12
C GLY A 74 -12.82 11.86 -3.27
N GLY A 75 -12.07 11.90 -2.16
CA GLY A 75 -10.67 12.33 -2.11
C GLY A 75 -9.71 11.51 -2.98
N ASP A 76 -8.50 12.02 -3.12
CA ASP A 76 -7.48 11.44 -3.99
C ASP A 76 -7.06 10.05 -3.48
N LYS A 77 -6.89 9.14 -4.44
CA LYS A 77 -6.37 7.80 -4.20
C LYS A 77 -4.94 7.76 -4.72
N ILE A 78 -4.02 7.41 -3.82
CA ILE A 78 -2.62 7.18 -4.16
C ILE A 78 -2.37 5.68 -4.09
N GLN A 79 -2.00 5.09 -5.21
CA GLN A 79 -1.56 3.71 -5.26
C GLN A 79 -0.03 3.67 -5.16
N ALA A 80 0.50 2.93 -4.20
CA ALA A 80 1.91 2.65 -4.06
C ALA A 80 2.20 1.21 -4.51
N THR A 81 3.16 1.05 -5.42
CA THR A 81 3.69 -0.25 -5.82
C THR A 81 5.13 -0.35 -5.31
N MET A 82 5.41 -1.36 -4.52
CA MET A 82 6.72 -1.59 -3.89
C MET A 82 7.33 -2.88 -4.41
N VAL A 83 8.62 -2.83 -4.74
CA VAL A 83 9.43 -3.98 -5.11
C VAL A 83 10.44 -4.25 -4.01
N PHE A 84 10.40 -5.46 -3.47
CA PHE A 84 11.28 -5.93 -2.42
C PHE A 84 12.23 -6.99 -2.99
N GLU A 85 13.53 -6.82 -2.77
CA GLU A 85 14.58 -7.76 -3.16
C GLU A 85 14.99 -8.62 -1.96
N ARG A 86 15.15 -9.93 -2.15
CA ARG A 86 15.55 -10.85 -1.09
C ARG A 86 17.05 -10.70 -0.79
N LEU A 87 17.43 -10.71 0.50
CA LEU A 87 18.82 -10.51 0.95
C LEU A 87 19.65 -11.80 1.05
N ASP A 88 19.08 -12.94 0.67
CA ASP A 88 19.79 -14.21 0.59
C ASP A 88 20.75 -14.30 -0.60
#